data_AF-A0A6G7P2F0-F1
#
_entry.id   AF-A0A6G7P2F0-F1
#
_cell.length_a   1.000
_cell.length_b   1.000
_cell.length_c   1.000
_cell.angle_alpha   90.00
_cell.angle_beta   90.00
_cell.angle_gamma   90.00
#
_symmetry.space_group_name_H-M   'P 1'
#
loop_
_entity.id
_entity.type
_entity.pdbx_description
1 polymer ?
#
loop_
_entity_poly.entity_id
_entity_poly.type
_entity_poly.pdbx_seq_one_letter_code
_entity_poly.pdbx_strand_id
1 'polypeptide(L)'
;MTTRTATKSRPADDQPFDFNLDAVQAEVDLTPWRVHWGGRRWEFAHMEDLDVWGLIEAAEGGDIAATVGVFKAALGEKDWEDFRKIRLPQYKLKALFDAYKQHCGVGEGESEASSDS
;
A
#
# COMPACT_ATOMS: atom_id res chain seq x y z
N MET A 1 -29.21 1.35 34.75
CA MET A 1 -28.90 0.62 33.49
C MET A 1 -29.85 1.12 32.43
N THR A 2 -29.36 1.82 31.41
CA THR A 2 -30.18 2.28 30.29
C THR A 2 -29.52 1.77 29.02
N THR A 3 -30.03 0.65 28.51
CA THR A 3 -29.60 0.07 27.24
C THR A 3 -30.17 0.91 26.10
N ARG A 4 -29.29 1.57 25.32
CA ARG A 4 -29.65 2.15 24.02
C ARG A 4 -29.61 1.04 22.98
N THR A 5 -30.77 0.62 22.51
CA THR A 5 -30.91 -0.19 21.29
C THR A 5 -30.58 0.69 20.08
N ALA A 6 -29.51 0.38 19.35
CA ALA A 6 -29.25 0.97 18.05
C ALA A 6 -30.12 0.24 17.01
N THR A 7 -31.14 0.92 16.48
CA THR A 7 -31.94 0.42 15.36
C THR A 7 -31.06 0.47 14.10
N LYS A 8 -30.53 -0.67 13.68
CA LYS A 8 -29.87 -0.82 12.37
C LYS A 8 -30.99 -0.79 11.32
N SER A 9 -31.25 0.37 10.73
CA SER A 9 -32.17 0.48 9.60
C SER A 9 -31.58 -0.31 8.44
N ARG A 10 -32.12 -1.52 8.21
CA ARG A 10 -31.83 -2.30 7.00
C ARG A 10 -32.49 -1.57 5.82
N PRO A 11 -31.82 -1.41 4.66
CA PRO A 11 -32.49 -0.92 3.46
C PRO A 11 -33.72 -1.79 3.16
N ALA A 12 -34.78 -1.20 2.60
CA ALA A 12 -35.92 -1.98 2.13
C ALA A 12 -35.43 -3.02 1.10
N ASP A 13 -35.94 -4.25 1.18
CA ASP A 13 -35.47 -5.41 0.41
C ASP A 13 -35.53 -5.22 -1.13
N ASP A 14 -36.20 -4.17 -1.61
CA ASP A 14 -36.38 -3.82 -3.03
C ASP A 14 -35.34 -2.83 -3.59
N GLN A 15 -34.34 -2.41 -2.80
CA GLN A 15 -33.25 -1.54 -3.28
C GLN A 15 -31.96 -2.33 -3.54
N PRO A 16 -31.22 -2.01 -4.63
CA PRO A 16 -29.90 -2.60 -4.83
C PRO A 16 -28.99 -2.24 -3.66
N PHE A 17 -28.13 -3.19 -3.27
CA PHE A 17 -27.14 -2.95 -2.23
C PHE A 17 -26.19 -1.82 -2.64
N ASP A 18 -26.14 -0.76 -1.83
CA ASP A 18 -25.28 0.41 -2.02
C ASP A 18 -24.05 0.30 -1.09
N PHE A 19 -22.90 -0.06 -1.67
CA PHE A 19 -21.64 -0.14 -0.93
C PHE A 19 -20.93 1.21 -0.94
N ASN A 20 -20.90 1.86 0.22
CA ASN A 20 -20.22 3.15 0.38
C ASN A 20 -18.70 2.96 0.57
N LEU A 21 -17.93 3.15 -0.49
CA LEU A 21 -16.46 3.10 -0.44
C LEU A 21 -15.86 4.25 0.39
N ASP A 22 -16.51 5.42 0.47
CA ASP A 22 -16.04 6.55 1.28
C ASP A 22 -16.08 6.27 2.79
N ALA A 23 -16.83 5.25 3.22
CA ALA A 23 -16.87 4.81 4.60
C ALA A 23 -15.76 3.82 4.97
N VAL A 24 -15.01 3.32 3.98
CA VAL A 24 -13.90 2.37 4.20
C VAL A 24 -12.69 3.14 4.72
N GLN A 25 -12.04 2.60 5.75
CA GLN A 25 -10.82 3.13 6.34
C GLN A 25 -9.74 2.05 6.33
N ALA A 26 -8.48 2.45 6.25
CA ALA A 26 -7.36 1.52 6.39
C ALA A 26 -7.38 0.89 7.79
N GLU A 27 -7.15 -0.41 7.85
CA GLU A 27 -7.07 -1.17 9.10
C GLU A 27 -5.66 -1.18 9.69
N VAL A 28 -4.67 -0.73 8.91
CA VAL A 28 -3.25 -0.69 9.28
C VAL A 28 -2.73 0.74 9.38
N ASP A 29 -1.61 0.90 10.08
CA ASP A 29 -0.89 2.17 10.15
C ASP A 29 -0.20 2.47 8.81
N LEU A 30 -0.65 3.52 8.12
CA LEU A 30 -0.11 3.96 6.83
C LEU A 30 1.18 4.79 6.97
N THR A 31 1.95 4.58 8.03
CA THR A 31 3.18 5.32 8.28
C THR A 31 4.19 5.13 7.14
N PRO A 32 4.75 6.23 6.59
CA PRO A 32 5.73 6.17 5.51
C PRO A 32 6.99 5.37 5.89
N TRP A 33 7.52 4.64 4.91
CA TRP A 33 8.77 3.91 5.06
C TRP A 33 9.97 4.80 4.73
N ARG A 34 11.01 4.76 5.58
CA ARG A 34 12.21 5.57 5.40
C ARG A 34 13.43 4.71 5.10
N VAL A 35 14.14 5.04 4.02
CA VAL A 35 15.35 4.33 3.60
C VAL A 35 16.50 5.30 3.34
N HIS A 36 17.72 4.88 3.67
CA HIS A 36 18.93 5.63 3.36
C HIS A 36 19.61 5.08 2.12
N TRP A 37 19.75 5.89 1.07
CA TRP A 37 20.39 5.49 -0.18
C TRP A 37 21.01 6.69 -0.91
N GLY A 38 22.20 6.50 -1.48
CA GLY A 38 22.92 7.55 -2.22
C GLY A 38 23.25 8.81 -1.41
N GLY A 39 23.48 8.66 -0.10
CA GLY A 39 23.80 9.78 0.80
C GLY A 39 22.60 10.63 1.23
N ARG A 40 21.37 10.18 0.93
CA ARG A 40 20.13 10.85 1.31
C ARG A 40 19.18 9.86 2.00
N ARG A 41 18.25 10.39 2.80
CA ARG A 41 17.09 9.65 3.28
C ARG A 41 15.90 9.92 2.34
N TRP A 42 15.23 8.84 1.95
CA TRP A 42 14.03 8.84 1.13
C TRP A 42 12.85 8.40 1.98
N GLU A 43 11.67 8.92 1.67
CA GLU A 43 10.42 8.57 2.33
C GLU A 43 9.45 8.04 1.27
N PHE A 44 9.06 6.78 1.40
CA PHE A 44 8.11 6.09 0.54
C PHE A 44 6.77 6.04 1.28
N ALA A 45 5.67 6.46 0.65
CA ALA A 45 4.33 6.27 1.20
C ALA A 45 4.05 4.78 1.50
N HIS A 46 3.03 4.48 2.31
CA HIS A 46 2.63 3.08 2.53
C HIS A 46 1.99 2.50 1.26
N MET A 47 2.16 1.20 0.98
CA MET A 47 1.65 0.60 -0.28
C MET A 47 0.12 0.69 -0.42
N GLU A 48 -0.63 0.56 0.67
CA GLU A 48 -2.10 0.71 0.68
C GLU A 48 -2.58 2.14 0.40
N ASP A 49 -1.70 3.13 0.54
CA ASP A 49 -2.00 4.55 0.27
C ASP A 49 -1.70 4.94 -1.19
N LEU A 50 -1.17 4.00 -1.99
CA LEU A 50 -0.82 4.26 -3.39
C LEU A 50 -2.07 4.23 -4.28
N ASP A 51 -2.10 5.12 -5.27
CA ASP A 51 -3.10 5.09 -6.34
C ASP A 51 -2.92 3.84 -7.22
N VAL A 52 -3.88 2.92 -7.13
CA VAL A 52 -3.86 1.63 -7.84
C VAL A 52 -3.87 1.79 -9.36
N TRP A 53 -4.45 2.87 -9.90
CA TRP A 53 -4.53 3.08 -11.35
C TRP A 53 -3.14 3.28 -11.96
N GLY A 54 -2.29 4.07 -11.30
CA GLY A 54 -0.90 4.26 -11.73
C GLY A 54 -0.05 3.00 -11.60
N LEU A 55 -0.40 2.07 -10.71
CA LEU A 55 0.30 0.80 -10.54
C LEU A 55 -0.06 -0.22 -11.63
N ILE A 56 -1.33 -0.27 -12.03
CA ILE A 56 -1.81 -1.16 -13.10
C ILE A 56 -1.12 -0.84 -14.43
N GLU A 57 -1.01 0.44 -14.79
CA GLU A 57 -0.32 0.87 -16.01
C GLU A 57 1.16 0.44 -16.01
N ALA A 58 1.83 0.47 -14.86
CA ALA A 58 3.21 0.04 -14.74
C ALA A 58 3.37 -1.48 -14.87
N ALA A 59 2.38 -2.26 -14.43
CA ALA A 59 2.41 -3.72 -14.45
C ALA A 59 2.36 -4.30 -15.88
N GLU A 60 1.78 -3.58 -16.84
CA GLU A 60 1.79 -3.97 -18.26
C GLU A 60 3.20 -4.07 -18.85
N GLY A 61 4.19 -3.41 -18.24
CA GLY A 61 5.60 -3.49 -18.62
C GLY A 61 6.39 -4.68 -18.03
N GLY A 62 5.73 -5.57 -17.28
CA GLY A 62 6.34 -6.70 -16.57
C GLY A 62 6.90 -6.35 -15.18
N ASP A 63 7.38 -7.36 -14.45
CA ASP A 63 7.69 -7.27 -13.01
C ASP A 63 8.64 -6.12 -12.61
N ILE A 64 9.66 -5.86 -13.44
CA ILE A 64 10.61 -4.78 -13.18
C ILE A 64 9.93 -3.41 -13.37
N ALA A 65 9.12 -3.27 -14.42
CA ALA A 65 8.37 -2.04 -14.67
C ALA A 65 7.33 -1.80 -13.57
N ALA A 66 6.65 -2.86 -13.11
CA ALA A 66 5.73 -2.80 -11.98
C ALA A 66 6.43 -2.29 -10.71
N THR A 67 7.59 -2.89 -10.38
CA THR A 67 8.38 -2.49 -9.20
C THR A 67 8.83 -1.03 -9.29
N VAL A 68 9.26 -0.60 -10.48
CA VAL A 68 9.66 0.80 -10.74
C VAL A 68 8.46 1.76 -10.63
N GLY A 69 7.29 1.35 -11.11
CA GLY A 69 6.04 2.09 -10.98
C GLY A 69 5.64 2.30 -9.52
N VAL A 70 5.72 1.25 -8.71
CA VAL A 70 5.48 1.32 -7.26
C VAL A 70 6.41 2.34 -6.59
N PHE A 71 7.71 2.31 -6.90
CA PHE A 71 8.64 3.30 -6.33
C PHE A 71 8.36 4.73 -6.78
N LYS A 72 7.97 4.93 -8.05
CA LYS A 72 7.57 6.25 -8.54
C LYS A 72 6.33 6.76 -7.80
N ALA A 73 5.32 5.92 -7.64
CA ALA A 73 4.09 6.29 -6.93
C ALA A 73 4.38 6.62 -5.46
N ALA A 74 5.17 5.78 -4.79
CA ALA A 74 5.46 5.92 -3.37
C ALA A 74 6.35 7.12 -3.00
N LEU A 75 7.25 7.53 -3.89
CA LEU A 75 8.09 8.72 -3.70
C LEU A 75 7.38 10.01 -4.18
N GLY A 76 6.41 9.88 -5.08
CA GLY A 76 5.86 11.01 -5.83
C GLY A 76 6.82 11.54 -6.90
N GLU A 77 6.30 12.36 -7.81
CA GLU A 77 7.05 12.79 -9.01
C GLU A 77 8.34 13.55 -8.66
N LYS A 78 8.29 14.42 -7.66
CA LYS A 78 9.40 15.29 -7.27
C LYS A 78 10.61 14.50 -6.77
N ASP A 79 10.41 13.60 -5.80
CA ASP A 79 11.52 12.84 -5.23
C ASP A 79 11.96 11.70 -6.15
N TRP A 80 11.06 11.18 -6.98
CA TRP A 80 11.38 10.21 -8.03
C TRP A 80 12.46 10.71 -9.00
N GLU A 81 12.37 11.97 -9.44
CA GLU A 81 13.35 12.57 -10.35
C GLU A 81 14.75 12.63 -9.77
N ASP A 82 14.87 12.87 -8.46
CA ASP A 82 16.17 12.85 -7.79
C ASP A 82 16.64 11.42 -7.54
N PHE A 83 15.74 10.52 -7.15
CA PHE A 83 16.05 9.12 -6.87
C PHE A 83 16.65 8.42 -8.10
N ARG A 84 16.07 8.63 -9.28
CA ARG A 84 16.52 7.99 -10.54
C ARG A 84 17.89 8.46 -11.03
N LYS A 85 18.42 9.57 -10.50
CA LYS A 85 19.79 10.04 -10.82
C LYS A 85 20.84 9.14 -10.18
N ILE A 86 20.48 8.42 -9.12
CA ILE A 86 21.37 7.48 -8.44
C ILE A 86 21.24 6.13 -9.11
N ARG A 87 22.35 5.60 -9.63
CA ARG A 87 22.37 4.25 -10.22
C ARG A 87 21.91 3.23 -9.19
N LEU A 88 20.81 2.54 -9.46
CA LEU A 88 20.28 1.45 -8.65
C LEU A 88 20.54 0.10 -9.35
N PRO A 89 21.58 -0.67 -8.94
CA PRO A 89 21.81 -2.01 -9.46
C PRO A 89 20.62 -2.93 -9.18
N GLN A 90 20.37 -3.88 -10.07
CA GLN A 90 19.21 -4.78 -9.99
C GLN A 90 19.13 -5.58 -8.67
N TYR A 91 20.26 -6.00 -8.09
CA TYR A 91 20.24 -6.69 -6.79
C TYR A 91 19.75 -5.79 -5.64
N LYS A 92 20.02 -4.48 -5.73
CA LYS A 92 19.52 -3.49 -4.75
C LYS A 92 18.04 -3.18 -4.98
N LEU A 93 17.59 -3.18 -6.24
CA LEU A 93 16.18 -3.04 -6.58
C LEU A 93 15.35 -4.12 -5.87
N LYS A 94 15.75 -5.38 -5.99
CA LYS A 94 15.07 -6.50 -5.31
C LYS A 94 15.09 -6.34 -3.80
N ALA A 95 16.26 -6.08 -3.21
CA ALA A 95 16.39 -5.93 -1.76
C ALA A 95 15.56 -4.74 -1.22
N LEU A 96 15.53 -3.63 -1.96
CA LEU A 96 14.73 -2.46 -1.61
C LEU A 96 13.23 -2.80 -1.63
N PHE A 97 12.77 -3.49 -2.67
CA PHE A 97 11.36 -3.84 -2.82
C PHE A 97 10.91 -4.86 -1.76
N ASP A 98 11.73 -5.87 -1.48
CA ASP A 98 11.43 -6.88 -0.46
C ASP A 98 11.34 -6.24 0.95
N ALA A 99 12.24 -5.32 1.29
CA ALA A 99 12.17 -4.59 2.55
C ALA A 99 10.95 -3.66 2.65
N TYR A 100 10.56 -3.02 1.53
CA TYR A 100 9.40 -2.14 1.47
C TYR A 100 8.08 -2.91 1.65
N LYS A 101 7.96 -4.07 0.99
CA LYS A 101 6.85 -5.01 1.18
C LYS A 101 6.71 -5.45 2.64
N GLN A 102 7.83 -5.80 3.28
CA GLN A 102 7.85 -6.20 4.69
C GLN A 102 7.38 -5.07 5.61
N HIS A 103 7.81 -3.83 5.38
CA HIS A 103 7.33 -2.68 6.15
C HIS A 103 5.82 -2.48 6.00
N CYS A 104 5.30 -2.67 4.79
CA CYS A 104 3.88 -2.47 4.51
C CYS A 104 2.99 -3.69 4.86
N GLY A 105 3.55 -4.73 5.49
CA GLY A 105 2.81 -5.95 5.81
C GLY A 105 2.43 -6.80 4.60
N VAL A 106 2.96 -6.52 3.41
CA VAL A 106 2.69 -7.25 2.16
C VAL A 106 3.67 -8.42 2.02
N GLY A 107 3.50 -9.46 2.83
CA GLY A 107 4.27 -10.72 2.75
C GLY A 107 3.47 -11.85 2.09
N GLU A 108 4.15 -12.83 1.49
CA GLU A 108 3.51 -14.12 1.16
C GLU A 108 2.95 -14.72 2.46
N GLY A 109 1.66 -15.03 2.44
CA GLY A 109 0.82 -15.10 3.64
C GLY A 109 1.30 -16.07 4.71
N GLU A 110 1.52 -15.53 5.90
CA GLU A 110 1.18 -16.18 7.15
C GLU A 110 0.50 -15.13 8.03
N SER A 111 -0.79 -14.94 7.81
CA SER A 111 -1.66 -14.70 8.96
C SER A 111 -1.47 -15.93 9.85
N GLU A 112 -0.63 -15.83 10.87
CA GLU A 112 -0.70 -16.72 12.03
C GLU A 112 -2.07 -16.47 12.66
N ALA A 113 -3.10 -17.09 12.10
CA ALA A 113 -4.36 -17.31 12.78
C ALA A 113 -3.99 -18.08 14.06
N SER A 114 -3.93 -17.37 15.19
CA SER A 114 -3.74 -17.98 16.50
C SER A 114 -4.80 -19.06 16.66
N SER A 115 -4.38 -20.31 16.51
CA SER A 115 -5.19 -21.46 16.90
C SER A 115 -4.99 -21.61 18.40
N ASP A 116 -5.81 -20.90 19.18
CA ASP A 116 -6.03 -21.22 20.58
C ASP A 116 -7.53 -21.47 20.78
N SER A 117 -7.91 -22.75 20.67
CA SER A 117 -9.04 -23.40 21.34
C SER A 117 -8.93 -24.91 21.16
#